data_AF-A0A0K1K5A1-F1
#
_entry.id   AF-A0A0K1K5A1-F1
#
_cell.length_a   1.000
_cell.length_b   1.000
_cell.length_c   1.000
_cell.angle_alpha   90.00
_cell.angle_beta   90.00
_cell.angle_gamma   90.00
#
_symmetry.space_group_name_H-M   'P 1'
#
loop_
_entity.id
_entity.type
_entity.pdbx_description
1 polymer ?
#
loop_
_entity_poly.entity_id
_entity_poly.type
_entity_poly.pdbx_seq_one_letter_code
_entity_poly.pdbx_strand_id
1 'polypeptide(L)'
;MDKFKPERVAGHLAIGHHSIAIPLEANEFTYSSHLDAEAAYVFFEQRGEDRDRVLMLHDGPSLARVFANAYGMEYFVSNQRKSYLLAVNWYVIEGAGASVDWMKRLMQPPEKPASQQ
;
A
#
# COMPACT_ATOMS: atom_id res chain seq x y z
N MET A 1 -1.09 -5.33 -19.47
CA MET A 1 -0.72 -5.53 -18.06
C MET A 1 0.07 -4.31 -17.55
N ASP A 2 -0.20 -3.12 -18.09
CA ASP A 2 0.82 -2.07 -18.22
C ASP A 2 0.46 -0.75 -17.52
N LYS A 3 -0.56 -0.77 -16.65
CA LYS A 3 -1.07 0.47 -16.07
C LYS A 3 -0.06 1.13 -15.11
N PHE A 4 0.63 0.33 -14.30
CA PHE A 4 1.49 0.85 -13.22
C PHE A 4 2.98 0.50 -13.38
N LYS A 5 3.34 -0.50 -14.19
CA LYS A 5 4.73 -0.90 -14.54
C LYS A 5 5.75 -0.78 -13.39
N PRO A 6 5.61 -1.60 -12.32
CA PRO A 6 6.51 -1.53 -11.18
C PRO A 6 7.96 -1.78 -11.57
N GLU A 7 8.88 -0.96 -11.06
CA GLU A 7 10.33 -1.10 -11.29
C GLU A 7 10.91 -2.36 -10.65
N ARG A 8 10.38 -2.79 -9.49
CA ARG A 8 10.85 -3.99 -8.78
C ARG A 8 9.69 -4.84 -8.31
N VAL A 9 9.68 -6.10 -8.75
CA VAL A 9 8.64 -7.09 -8.43
C VAL A 9 9.10 -8.22 -7.50
N ALA A 10 10.34 -8.17 -7.01
CA ALA A 10 10.90 -9.07 -6.00
C ALA A 10 12.07 -8.38 -5.28
N GLY A 11 12.14 -8.54 -3.96
CA GLY A 11 13.05 -7.84 -3.04
C GLY A 11 13.01 -6.33 -3.17
N HIS A 12 12.68 -5.61 -2.09
CA HIS A 12 12.48 -4.16 -2.11
C HIS A 12 11.47 -3.76 -3.18
N LEU A 13 10.25 -4.28 -3.05
CA LEU A 13 9.16 -4.03 -4.00
C LEU A 13 8.98 -2.53 -4.21
N ALA A 14 8.91 -2.11 -5.48
CA ALA A 14 8.88 -0.70 -5.83
C ALA A 14 8.05 -0.47 -7.09
N ILE A 15 7.28 0.61 -7.08
CA ILE A 15 6.55 1.10 -8.26
C ILE A 15 7.46 2.02 -9.07
N GLY A 16 8.14 2.97 -8.42
CA GLY A 16 9.11 3.88 -9.05
C GLY A 16 8.57 5.25 -9.46
N HIS A 17 9.07 5.79 -10.58
CA HIS A 17 8.93 7.21 -10.98
C HIS A 17 7.50 7.82 -11.06
N HIS A 18 6.44 7.00 -11.02
CA HIS A 18 5.04 7.47 -11.07
C HIS A 18 4.27 7.21 -9.77
N SER A 19 4.97 6.96 -8.67
CA SER A 19 4.40 6.80 -7.33
C SER A 19 4.73 8.00 -6.43
N ILE A 20 4.02 8.09 -5.31
CA ILE A 20 4.48 8.84 -4.15
C ILE A 20 4.83 7.86 -3.04
N ALA A 21 5.80 8.23 -2.20
CA ALA A 21 6.28 7.39 -1.11
C ALA A 21 5.98 8.04 0.24
N ILE A 22 5.52 7.24 1.20
CA ILE A 22 5.45 7.59 2.62
C ILE A 22 6.29 6.61 3.44
N PRO A 23 6.86 7.03 4.59
CA PRO A 23 7.65 6.14 5.44
C PRO A 23 6.82 4.96 5.95
N LEU A 24 7.37 3.74 5.90
CA LEU A 24 6.69 2.55 6.41
C LEU A 24 6.47 2.66 7.93
N GLU A 25 7.51 2.98 8.70
CA GLU A 25 7.51 2.94 10.17
C GLU A 25 6.32 3.70 10.80
N ALA A 26 5.96 4.86 10.26
CA ALA A 26 4.86 5.67 10.76
C ALA A 26 3.46 5.20 10.27
N ASN A 27 3.41 4.32 9.28
CA ASN A 27 2.19 4.01 8.52
C ASN A 27 1.84 2.52 8.41
N GLU A 28 2.75 1.60 8.76
CA GLU A 28 2.67 0.15 8.50
C GLU A 28 1.31 -0.46 8.87
N PHE A 29 0.77 -0.06 10.02
CA PHE A 29 -0.49 -0.61 10.55
C PHE A 29 -1.69 0.34 10.44
N THR A 30 -1.53 1.50 9.82
CA THR A 30 -2.57 2.54 9.76
C THR A 30 -2.97 2.91 8.34
N TYR A 31 -2.07 2.77 7.35
CA TYR A 31 -2.33 3.19 5.98
C TYR A 31 -3.57 2.50 5.39
N SER A 32 -3.81 1.23 5.74
CA SER A 32 -4.91 0.47 5.16
C SER A 32 -6.27 1.03 5.53
N SER A 33 -6.39 1.78 6.63
CA SER A 33 -7.64 2.45 7.01
C SER A 33 -8.14 3.47 5.99
N HIS A 34 -7.28 3.90 5.06
CA HIS A 34 -7.61 4.80 3.95
C HIS A 34 -8.03 4.08 2.67
N LEU A 35 -8.00 2.74 2.66
CA LEU A 35 -8.54 1.96 1.54
C LEU A 35 -10.06 1.99 1.58
N ASP A 36 -10.68 1.94 0.40
CA ASP A 36 -12.13 1.81 0.29
C ASP A 36 -12.58 0.47 0.89
N ALA A 37 -13.80 0.45 1.45
CA ALA A 37 -14.47 -0.75 1.99
C ALA A 37 -14.91 -1.69 0.85
N GLU A 38 -13.92 -2.23 0.14
CA GLU A 38 -14.06 -3.18 -0.97
C GLU A 38 -12.94 -4.23 -0.93
N ALA A 39 -12.98 -5.19 -1.85
CA ALA A 39 -12.00 -6.25 -1.90
C ALA A 39 -10.59 -5.72 -2.22
N ALA A 40 -9.63 -6.06 -1.37
CA ALA A 40 -8.21 -5.80 -1.55
C ALA A 40 -7.50 -7.07 -2.05
N TYR A 41 -6.73 -6.90 -3.12
CA TYR A 41 -5.97 -7.96 -3.78
C TYR A 41 -4.51 -7.73 -3.45
N VAL A 42 -3.97 -8.61 -2.62
CA VAL A 42 -2.60 -8.60 -2.13
C VAL A 42 -1.79 -9.63 -2.89
N PHE A 43 -0.63 -9.23 -3.39
CA PHE A 43 0.27 -10.15 -4.07
C PHE A 43 1.70 -9.86 -3.64
N PHE A 44 2.42 -10.91 -3.27
CA PHE A 44 3.80 -10.84 -2.79
C PHE A 44 4.75 -10.72 -3.98
N GLU A 45 5.98 -11.20 -3.83
CA GLU A 45 6.95 -11.26 -4.92
C GLU A 45 6.35 -11.94 -6.16
N GLN A 46 6.47 -11.32 -7.32
CA GLN A 46 5.99 -11.91 -8.57
C GLN A 46 7.08 -12.75 -9.23
N ARG A 47 7.69 -13.64 -8.45
CA ARG A 47 8.73 -14.60 -8.85
C ARG A 47 8.49 -15.96 -8.19
N GLY A 48 9.07 -17.00 -8.77
CA GLY A 48 9.04 -18.34 -8.19
C GLY A 48 7.62 -18.85 -7.93
N GLU A 49 7.39 -19.36 -6.73
CA GLU A 49 6.10 -19.95 -6.31
C GLU A 49 4.99 -18.91 -6.06
N ASP A 50 5.35 -17.64 -5.84
CA ASP A 50 4.42 -16.55 -5.56
C ASP A 50 3.90 -15.87 -6.84
N ARG A 51 4.51 -16.19 -7.99
CA ARG A 51 4.06 -15.65 -9.27
C ARG A 51 2.62 -16.06 -9.54
N ASP A 52 1.81 -15.07 -9.95
CA ASP A 52 0.40 -15.25 -10.29
C ASP A 52 -0.49 -15.71 -9.12
N ARG A 53 0.03 -15.64 -7.87
CA ARG A 53 -0.75 -15.87 -6.66
C ARG A 53 -1.22 -14.56 -6.06
N VAL A 54 -2.49 -14.55 -5.67
CA VAL A 54 -3.14 -13.38 -5.10
C VAL A 54 -3.94 -13.81 -3.88
N LEU A 55 -3.68 -13.14 -2.75
CA LEU A 55 -4.54 -13.19 -1.57
C LEU A 55 -5.62 -12.13 -1.73
N MET A 56 -6.88 -12.51 -1.58
CA MET A 56 -8.01 -11.59 -1.59
C MET A 56 -8.55 -11.42 -0.18
N LEU A 57 -8.62 -10.17 0.28
CA LEU A 57 -9.37 -9.77 1.46
C LEU A 57 -10.68 -9.14 1.03
N HIS A 58 -11.78 -9.45 1.70
CA HIS A 58 -13.10 -8.89 1.38
C HIS A 58 -13.25 -7.42 1.79
N ASP A 59 -12.38 -6.93 2.68
CA ASP A 59 -12.41 -5.59 3.24
C ASP A 59 -10.99 -5.00 3.30
N GLY A 60 -10.71 -4.03 2.42
CA GLY A 60 -9.42 -3.34 2.33
C GLY A 60 -8.93 -2.73 3.65
N PRO A 61 -9.76 -1.98 4.38
CA PRO A 61 -9.44 -1.46 5.71
C PRO A 61 -8.86 -2.49 6.68
N SER A 62 -9.34 -3.74 6.63
CA SER A 62 -8.87 -4.81 7.50
C SER A 62 -7.43 -5.30 7.25
N LEU A 63 -6.79 -4.91 6.14
CA LEU A 63 -5.47 -5.42 5.72
C LEU A 63 -4.40 -5.30 6.80
N ALA A 64 -4.19 -4.10 7.37
CA ALA A 64 -3.21 -3.90 8.44
C ALA A 64 -3.48 -4.78 9.66
N ARG A 65 -4.76 -5.01 10.00
CA ARG A 65 -5.13 -5.90 11.10
C ARG A 65 -4.81 -7.36 10.80
N VAL A 66 -5.06 -7.81 9.57
CA VAL A 66 -4.73 -9.18 9.13
C VAL A 66 -3.21 -9.40 9.20
N PHE A 67 -2.42 -8.38 8.85
CA PHE A 67 -0.96 -8.45 8.84
C PHE A 67 -0.28 -7.93 10.12
N ALA A 68 -1.04 -7.61 11.17
CA ALA A 68 -0.51 -6.99 12.40
C ALA A 68 0.57 -7.83 13.12
N ASN A 69 0.57 -9.15 12.90
CA ASN A 69 1.56 -10.07 13.47
C ASN A 69 2.56 -10.61 12.45
N ALA A 70 2.53 -10.10 11.23
CA ALA A 70 3.36 -10.55 10.12
C ALA A 70 4.33 -9.44 9.73
N TYR A 71 5.40 -9.34 10.53
CA TYR A 71 6.42 -8.30 10.42
C TYR A 71 7.31 -8.50 9.20
N GLY A 72 7.77 -7.39 8.62
CA GLY A 72 8.77 -7.42 7.55
C GLY A 72 8.28 -8.03 6.23
N MET A 73 6.98 -8.03 5.99
CA MET A 73 6.43 -8.49 4.71
C MET A 73 6.52 -7.40 3.65
N GLU A 74 6.95 -7.80 2.45
CA GLU A 74 6.86 -6.98 1.26
C GLU A 74 5.73 -7.49 0.38
N TYR A 75 4.83 -6.60 -0.01
CA TYR A 75 3.70 -6.96 -0.85
C TYR A 75 3.20 -5.78 -1.64
N PHE A 76 2.50 -6.07 -2.73
CA PHE A 76 1.67 -5.12 -3.42
C PHE A 76 0.22 -5.26 -2.97
N VAL A 77 -0.55 -4.17 -3.09
CA VAL A 77 -2.00 -4.22 -2.96
C VAL A 77 -2.69 -3.34 -4.00
N SER A 78 -3.82 -3.83 -4.53
CA SER A 78 -4.71 -3.14 -5.46
C SER A 78 -6.17 -3.50 -5.17
N ASN A 79 -7.11 -2.75 -5.73
CA ASN A 79 -8.50 -3.18 -5.81
C ASN A 79 -8.79 -3.92 -7.13
N GLN A 80 -9.99 -4.50 -7.25
CA GLN A 80 -10.42 -5.25 -8.44
C GLN A 80 -10.37 -4.42 -9.72
N ARG A 81 -10.73 -3.13 -9.62
CA ARG A 81 -10.74 -2.18 -10.75
C ARG A 81 -9.33 -1.74 -11.17
N LYS A 82 -8.28 -2.14 -10.45
CA LYS A 82 -6.89 -1.71 -10.67
C LYS A 82 -6.79 -0.18 -10.70
N SER A 83 -7.54 0.48 -9.83
CA SER A 83 -7.61 1.95 -9.75
C SER A 83 -6.37 2.57 -9.10
N TYR A 84 -5.73 1.82 -8.20
CA TYR A 84 -4.46 2.14 -7.57
C TYR A 84 -3.54 0.92 -7.54
N LEU A 85 -2.27 1.15 -7.25
CA LEU A 85 -1.32 0.13 -6.84
C LEU A 85 -0.53 0.69 -5.67
N LEU A 86 -0.40 -0.08 -4.59
CA LEU A 86 0.57 0.17 -3.54
C LEU A 86 1.68 -0.87 -3.60
N ALA A 87 2.91 -0.47 -3.31
CA ALA A 87 4.01 -1.36 -2.97
C ALA A 87 4.44 -1.06 -1.54
N VAL A 88 4.34 -2.06 -0.67
CA VAL A 88 4.80 -2.02 0.71
C VAL A 88 6.12 -2.77 0.75
N ASN A 89 7.20 -2.07 1.10
CA ASN A 89 8.51 -2.66 1.36
C ASN A 89 9.02 -2.21 2.73
N TRP A 90 10.18 -2.70 3.15
CA TRP A 90 10.72 -2.46 4.49
C TRP A 90 10.99 -0.99 4.87
N TYR A 91 11.02 -0.09 3.89
CA TYR A 91 11.40 1.31 4.08
C TYR A 91 10.22 2.25 3.85
N VAL A 92 9.45 1.98 2.79
CA VAL A 92 8.42 2.89 2.30
C VAL A 92 7.18 2.14 1.83
N ILE A 93 6.07 2.86 1.86
CA ILE A 93 4.87 2.53 1.12
C ILE A 93 4.84 3.46 -0.09
N GLU A 94 4.97 2.89 -1.27
CA GLU A 94 4.76 3.59 -2.53
C GLU A 94 3.33 3.42 -3.01
N GLY A 95 2.73 4.47 -3.57
CA GLY A 95 1.41 4.39 -4.16
C GLY A 95 1.27 5.17 -5.46
N ALA A 96 0.53 4.57 -6.40
CA ALA A 96 0.23 5.13 -7.71
C ALA A 96 -1.27 5.04 -8.03
N GLY A 97 -1.72 5.86 -8.97
CA GLY A 97 -3.12 5.95 -9.35
C GLY A 97 -3.95 6.67 -8.28
N ALA A 98 -5.15 6.16 -8.00
CA ALA A 98 -6.08 6.81 -7.07
C ALA A 98 -5.55 6.95 -5.64
N SER A 99 -4.52 6.17 -5.25
CA SER A 99 -3.95 6.26 -3.91
C SER A 99 -3.13 7.51 -3.65
N VAL A 100 -2.63 8.16 -4.71
CA VAL A 100 -1.79 9.36 -4.61
C VAL A 100 -2.50 10.46 -3.82
N ASP A 101 -3.81 10.63 -4.01
CA ASP A 101 -4.55 11.74 -3.39
C ASP A 101 -4.66 11.58 -1.87
N TRP A 102 -4.93 10.37 -1.38
CA TRP A 102 -5.01 10.15 0.06
C TRP A 102 -3.63 10.04 0.72
N MET A 103 -2.64 9.47 0.03
CA MET A 103 -1.27 9.39 0.56
C MET A 103 -0.62 10.77 0.73
N LYS A 104 -0.92 11.73 -0.16
CA LYS A 104 -0.47 13.13 0.01
C LYS A 104 -0.92 13.75 1.33
N ARG A 105 -2.08 13.34 1.86
CA ARG A 105 -2.60 13.82 3.16
C ARG A 105 -1.81 13.25 4.33
N LEU A 106 -1.24 12.05 4.18
CA LEU A 106 -0.40 11.40 5.20
C LEU A 106 1.01 11.99 5.29
N MET A 107 1.44 12.70 4.25
CA MET A 107 2.71 13.43 4.27
C MET A 107 2.62 14.77 5.03
N GLN A 108 1.41 15.24 5.30
CA GLN A 108 1.20 16.51 6.00
C GLN A 108 1.24 16.27 7.51
N PRO A 109 1.92 17.12 8.29
CA PRO A 109 1.87 17.01 9.74
C PRO A 109 0.42 17.14 10.21
N PRO A 110 0.01 16.42 11.27
CA PRO A 110 -1.34 16.52 11.81
C PRO A 110 -1.66 18.00 12.09
N GLU A 111 -2.81 18.47 11.63
CA GLU A 111 -3.27 19.82 11.95
C GLU A 111 -3.23 20.00 13.47
N LYS A 112 -2.50 21.03 13.93
CA LYS A 112 -2.48 21.34 15.36
C LYS A 112 -3.93 21.60 15.77
N PRO A 113 -4.47 20.90 16.79
CA PRO A 113 -5.79 21.22 17.28
C PRO A 113 -5.81 22.70 17.65
N ALA A 114 -6.83 23.42 17.16
CA ALA A 114 -7.03 24.82 17.49
C ALA A 114 -7.00 24.94 19.02
N SER A 115 -5.98 25.63 19.53
CA SER A 115 -5.83 25.92 20.95
C SER A 115 -7.14 26.54 21.43
N GLN A 116 -7.85 25.83 22.29
CA GLN A 116 -9.01 26.36 23.01
C GLN A 116 -8.49 27.52 23.86
N GLN A 117 -8.81 28.76 23.43
CA GLN A 117 -8.61 29.98 24.21
C GLN A 117 -9.73 30.11 25.24
#